data_AF-A0A5B9DXN9-F1
#
_entry.id   AF-A0A5B9DXN9-F1
#
_cell.length_a   1.000
_cell.length_b   1.000
_cell.length_c   1.000
_cell.angle_alpha   90.00
_cell.angle_beta   90.00
_cell.angle_gamma   90.00
#
_symmetry.space_group_name_H-M   'P 1'
#
loop_
_entity.id
_entity.type
_entity.pdbx_description
1 polymer ?
#
loop_
_entity_poly.entity_id
_entity_poly.type
_entity_poly.pdbx_seq_one_letter_code
_entity_poly.pdbx_strand_id
1 'polypeptide(L)'
;MNSVATVPMGIKIFSSTLHHIVLEGTSPSCTAVDTSAKHAALETYLDQLRQEIEARPQSRAYQLVSTTTEFATCLQATSKALDLTVNGLHDVLANRLFRTEVDAEEKYQNLRRKEHGNHLKKGSFVQILYADGADITYLGIKVEHERFLDEVNFTFRTGLGEEHKIYKACKVTVKADGTIGSVLVFDTNATPAVYWWKQMWELSPLRSDAFNTERAIKAVVKALAPIKKLSSSDYTLLRNTTIAAFKQSTPMRFDDFVTRTFANYEPLHEPLREKLPELTTKLRALPETKGFDGDFTPVPSAVPFHRVKVDVGNGVEISYDEGMSGLSSKIWASRMRDGRPVLVLDAPDAAKKFPEKLWDEA
;
A
#
# COMPACT_ATOMS: atom_id res chain seq x y z
N MET A 1 12.11 37.08 13.56
CA MET A 1 12.04 36.11 14.67
C MET A 1 12.58 34.80 14.13
N ASN A 2 13.72 34.37 14.68
CA ASN A 2 14.48 33.22 14.17
C ASN A 2 13.68 31.94 14.35
N SER A 3 13.38 31.28 13.23
CA SER A 3 12.88 29.91 13.19
C SER A 3 13.98 29.02 13.76
N VAL A 4 13.78 28.51 14.97
CA VAL A 4 14.58 27.43 15.53
C VAL A 4 14.35 26.22 14.65
N ALA A 5 15.32 25.92 13.79
CA ALA A 5 15.38 24.63 13.13
C ALA A 5 15.51 23.57 14.23
N THR A 6 14.42 22.84 14.46
CA THR A 6 14.45 21.62 15.28
C THR A 6 15.39 20.65 14.61
N VAL A 7 16.60 20.52 15.17
CA VAL A 7 17.49 19.39 14.88
C VAL A 7 16.67 18.12 15.16
N PRO A 8 16.52 17.19 14.21
CA PRO A 8 15.83 15.94 14.50
C PRO A 8 16.57 15.26 15.66
N MET A 9 15.89 14.98 16.77
CA MET A 9 16.46 14.12 17.80
C MET A 9 16.88 12.82 17.11
N GLY A 10 18.17 12.53 17.09
CA GLY A 10 18.69 11.30 16.49
C GLY A 10 18.01 10.09 17.14
N ILE A 11 17.43 9.22 16.31
CA ILE A 11 16.81 7.98 16.76
C ILE A 11 17.90 7.12 17.42
N LYS A 12 17.67 6.73 18.68
CA LYS A 12 18.62 5.94 19.46
C LYS A 12 18.38 4.45 19.19
N ILE A 13 19.27 3.82 18.44
CA ILE A 13 19.30 2.36 18.29
C ILE A 13 19.78 1.74 19.60
N PHE A 14 19.00 0.82 20.16
CA PHE A 14 19.35 0.07 21.37
C PHE A 14 20.16 -1.18 21.05
N SER A 15 19.75 -1.92 20.03
CA SER A 15 20.35 -3.21 19.67
C SER A 15 20.05 -3.54 18.21
N SER A 16 21.01 -4.16 17.52
CA SER A 16 20.82 -4.69 16.17
C SER A 16 21.51 -6.03 16.02
N THR A 17 20.92 -6.94 15.26
CA THR A 17 21.50 -8.26 14.96
C THR A 17 21.34 -8.58 13.47
N LEU A 18 22.23 -9.41 12.95
CA LEU A 18 22.21 -9.86 11.56
C LEU A 18 22.43 -11.38 11.50
N HIS A 19 21.59 -12.05 10.72
CA HIS A 19 21.75 -13.47 10.39
C HIS A 19 21.84 -13.65 8.88
N HIS A 20 22.76 -14.49 8.44
CA HIS A 20 22.73 -14.99 7.07
C HIS A 20 21.71 -16.11 6.95
N ILE A 21 20.83 -15.98 5.96
CA ILE A 21 19.83 -16.97 5.59
C ILE A 21 20.24 -17.53 4.23
N VAL A 22 20.62 -18.81 4.22
CA VAL A 22 21.05 -19.52 3.03
C VAL A 22 20.10 -20.70 2.81
N LEU A 23 19.31 -20.64 1.74
CA LEU A 23 18.29 -21.64 1.44
C LEU A 23 18.77 -22.76 0.50
N GLU A 24 19.90 -22.58 -0.20
CA GLU A 24 20.39 -23.58 -1.15
C GLU A 24 21.84 -24.04 -0.89
N GLY A 25 22.23 -25.11 -1.58
CA GLY A 25 23.46 -25.87 -1.37
C GLY A 25 23.17 -27.17 -0.60
N THR A 26 24.21 -27.95 -0.33
CA THR A 26 24.09 -29.19 0.48
C THR A 26 23.82 -28.91 1.96
N SER A 27 23.83 -27.64 2.38
CA SER A 27 23.74 -27.22 3.78
C SER A 27 22.95 -25.90 3.91
N PRO A 28 21.61 -25.93 3.78
CA PRO A 28 20.77 -24.80 4.17
C PRO A 28 21.06 -24.40 5.62
N SER A 29 21.14 -23.10 5.89
CA SER A 29 21.59 -22.62 7.20
C SER A 29 21.03 -21.24 7.56
N CYS A 30 20.84 -21.05 8.86
CA CYS A 30 20.64 -19.76 9.50
C CYS A 30 21.80 -19.53 10.46
N THR A 31 22.66 -18.55 10.19
CA THR A 31 23.86 -18.30 10.99
C THR A 31 23.92 -16.85 11.44
N ALA A 32 24.06 -16.64 12.75
CA ALA A 32 24.33 -15.31 13.31
C ALA A 32 25.67 -14.78 12.78
N VAL A 33 25.70 -13.51 12.43
CA VAL A 33 26.93 -12.80 12.06
C VAL A 33 27.44 -12.08 13.30
N ASP A 34 28.72 -12.27 13.59
CA ASP A 34 29.36 -11.55 14.68
C ASP A 34 29.49 -10.07 14.32
N THR A 35 28.65 -9.25 14.95
CA THR A 35 28.66 -7.78 14.84
C THR A 35 29.24 -7.12 16.09
N SER A 36 29.95 -7.87 16.95
CA SER A 36 30.53 -7.34 18.19
C SER A 36 31.62 -6.30 17.93
N ALA A 37 32.34 -6.42 16.81
CA ALA A 37 33.15 -5.35 16.28
C ALA A 37 32.23 -4.27 15.69
N LYS A 38 32.30 -3.04 16.23
CA LYS A 38 31.57 -1.91 15.64
C LYS A 38 32.06 -1.66 14.21
N HIS A 39 31.26 -2.07 13.24
CA HIS A 39 31.51 -1.83 11.82
C HIS A 39 30.77 -0.57 11.40
N ALA A 40 31.46 0.57 11.33
CA ALA A 40 30.84 1.86 10.97
C ALA A 40 30.06 1.81 9.64
N ALA A 41 30.53 1.02 8.67
CA ALA A 41 29.83 0.82 7.40
C ALA A 41 28.50 0.07 7.57
N LEU A 42 28.45 -0.96 8.43
CA LEU A 42 27.23 -1.70 8.72
C LEU A 42 26.22 -0.81 9.46
N GLU A 43 26.66 -0.04 10.47
CA GLU A 43 25.79 0.90 11.18
C GLU A 43 25.17 1.94 10.22
N THR A 44 25.98 2.50 9.31
CA THR A 44 25.52 3.44 8.27
C THR A 44 24.48 2.79 7.36
N TYR A 45 24.75 1.57 6.87
CA TYR A 45 23.84 0.82 6.03
C TYR A 45 22.49 0.56 6.72
N LEU A 46 22.52 0.14 7.99
CA LEU A 46 21.32 -0.16 8.77
C LEU A 46 20.46 1.08 9.02
N ASP A 47 21.08 2.23 9.29
CA ASP A 47 20.34 3.48 9.48
C ASP A 47 19.72 3.97 8.16
N GLN A 48 20.45 3.91 7.04
CA GLN A 48 19.91 4.23 5.72
C GLN A 48 18.72 3.33 5.35
N LEU A 49 18.84 2.01 5.57
CA LEU A 49 17.77 1.06 5.30
C LEU A 49 16.54 1.33 6.17
N ARG A 50 16.73 1.67 7.46
CA ARG A 50 15.65 2.07 8.36
C ARG A 50 14.94 3.33 7.86
N GLN A 51 15.70 4.38 7.52
CA GLN A 51 15.15 5.63 7.00
C GLN A 51 14.38 5.41 5.70
N GLU A 52 14.90 4.58 4.80
CA GLU A 52 14.23 4.23 3.55
C GLU A 52 12.86 3.57 3.79
N ILE A 53 12.80 2.60 4.72
CA ILE A 53 11.56 1.92 5.09
C ILE A 53 10.56 2.90 5.73
N GLU A 54 11.03 3.77 6.62
CA GLU A 54 10.16 4.74 7.32
C GLU A 54 9.63 5.84 6.41
N ALA A 55 10.39 6.22 5.37
CA ALA A 55 9.96 7.21 4.40
C ALA A 55 8.90 6.69 3.42
N ARG A 56 8.65 5.37 3.38
CA ARG A 56 7.65 4.81 2.46
C ARG A 56 6.24 5.22 2.86
N PRO A 57 5.48 5.91 1.97
CA PRO A 57 4.07 6.23 2.22
C PRO A 57 3.19 4.97 2.21
N GLN A 58 3.74 3.88 1.67
CA GLN A 58 3.12 2.59 1.54
C GLN A 58 3.18 1.86 2.86
N SER A 59 2.01 1.61 3.44
CA SER A 59 1.89 0.66 4.51
C SER A 59 0.51 0.03 4.50
N ARG A 60 0.50 -1.25 4.83
CA ARG A 60 -0.71 -1.95 5.26
C ARG A 60 -0.61 -2.17 6.76
N ALA A 61 -1.67 -1.83 7.48
CA ALA A 61 -1.73 -2.04 8.91
C ALA A 61 -2.16 -3.47 9.23
N TYR A 62 -1.52 -4.05 10.23
CA TYR A 62 -1.77 -5.40 10.70
C TYR A 62 -2.01 -5.42 12.21
N GLN A 63 -2.48 -6.57 12.68
CA GLN A 63 -2.58 -6.91 14.08
C GLN A 63 -2.11 -8.35 14.29
N LEU A 64 -1.57 -8.64 15.48
CA LEU A 64 -1.28 -10.02 15.89
C LEU A 64 -2.56 -10.84 15.87
N VAL A 65 -2.48 -12.08 15.41
CA VAL A 65 -3.63 -13.01 15.46
C VAL A 65 -3.95 -13.46 16.89
N SER A 66 -2.95 -13.48 17.79
CA SER A 66 -3.09 -13.75 19.21
C SER A 66 -1.92 -13.10 19.99
N THR A 67 -2.13 -12.81 21.26
CA THR A 67 -1.08 -12.31 22.17
C THR A 67 -0.11 -13.40 22.65
N THR A 68 -0.37 -14.67 22.29
CA THR A 68 0.39 -15.84 22.74
C THR A 68 1.13 -16.58 21.62
N THR A 69 1.16 -16.00 20.41
CA THR A 69 1.95 -16.54 19.29
C THR A 69 3.45 -16.43 19.55
N GLU A 70 4.29 -17.18 18.82
CA GLU A 70 5.76 -17.13 18.97
C GLU A 70 6.28 -15.69 18.78
N PHE A 71 5.82 -14.97 17.75
CA PHE A 71 6.20 -13.58 17.52
C PHE A 71 5.73 -12.64 18.63
N ALA A 72 4.48 -12.77 19.08
CA ALA A 72 3.94 -11.96 20.19
C ALA A 72 4.73 -12.17 21.50
N THR A 73 5.07 -13.42 21.84
CA THR A 73 5.86 -13.75 23.03
C THR A 73 7.28 -13.20 22.92
N CYS A 74 7.89 -13.28 21.74
CA CYS A 74 9.16 -12.63 21.44
C CYS A 74 9.08 -11.11 21.67
N LEU A 75 8.10 -10.42 21.09
CA LEU A 75 7.92 -8.97 21.27
C LEU A 75 7.74 -8.60 22.74
N GLN A 76 7.00 -9.38 23.53
CA GLN A 76 6.87 -9.11 24.97
C GLN A 76 8.20 -9.18 25.72
N ALA A 77 9.16 -9.99 25.26
CA ALA A 77 10.49 -10.06 25.87
C ALA A 77 11.30 -8.77 25.66
N THR A 78 11.03 -7.98 24.61
CA THR A 78 11.72 -6.70 24.40
C THR A 78 11.37 -5.66 25.46
N SER A 79 10.20 -5.77 26.10
CA SER A 79 9.82 -4.91 27.23
C SER A 79 10.70 -5.15 28.48
N LYS A 80 11.29 -6.35 28.60
CA LYS A 80 12.11 -6.75 29.75
C LYS A 80 13.59 -6.40 29.57
N ALA A 81 14.08 -6.47 28.33
CA ALA A 81 15.45 -6.14 27.98
C ALA A 81 15.53 -5.53 26.59
N LEU A 82 16.11 -4.32 26.51
CA LEU A 82 16.33 -3.57 25.26
C LEU A 82 17.57 -4.06 24.49
N ASP A 83 17.86 -5.35 24.58
CA ASP A 83 18.96 -5.99 23.87
C ASP A 83 18.48 -7.31 23.27
N LEU A 84 18.52 -7.39 21.95
CA LEU A 84 18.06 -8.54 21.16
C LEU A 84 18.88 -9.80 21.43
N THR A 85 20.16 -9.65 21.81
CA THR A 85 21.04 -10.78 22.11
C THR A 85 20.72 -11.36 23.49
N VAL A 86 20.56 -10.49 24.49
CA VAL A 86 20.25 -10.87 25.88
C VAL A 86 18.87 -11.51 26.01
N ASN A 87 17.88 -11.01 25.27
CA ASN A 87 16.52 -11.55 25.33
C ASN A 87 16.31 -12.81 24.45
N GLY A 88 17.33 -13.23 23.67
CA GLY A 88 17.27 -14.41 22.80
C GLY A 88 16.29 -14.32 21.62
N LEU A 89 15.61 -13.18 21.45
CA LEU A 89 14.60 -12.98 20.41
C LEU A 89 15.20 -13.12 19.02
N HIS A 90 16.41 -12.60 18.83
CA HIS A 90 17.05 -12.54 17.52
C HIS A 90 17.18 -13.93 16.87
N ASP A 91 17.67 -14.92 17.62
CA ASP A 91 17.85 -16.28 17.12
C ASP A 91 16.53 -17.01 16.91
N VAL A 92 15.55 -16.81 17.79
CA VAL A 92 14.23 -17.44 17.65
C VAL A 92 13.56 -16.97 16.35
N LEU A 93 13.52 -15.66 16.12
CA LEU A 93 12.90 -15.10 14.92
C LEU A 93 13.71 -15.37 13.64
N ALA A 94 15.05 -15.40 13.72
CA ALA A 94 15.88 -15.77 12.57
C ALA A 94 15.64 -17.23 12.15
N ASN A 95 15.57 -18.16 13.11
CA ASN A 95 15.25 -19.55 12.83
C ASN A 95 13.79 -19.75 12.38
N ARG A 96 12.84 -18.96 12.89
CA ARG A 96 11.47 -18.94 12.37
C ARG A 96 11.43 -18.48 10.93
N LEU A 97 12.15 -17.41 10.59
CA LEU A 97 12.23 -16.93 9.21
C LEU A 97 12.82 -18.00 8.30
N PHE A 98 13.94 -18.62 8.72
CA PHE A 98 14.56 -19.69 7.97
C PHE A 98 13.58 -20.84 7.66
N ARG A 99 12.88 -21.37 8.68
CA ARG A 99 11.85 -22.41 8.50
C ARG A 99 10.74 -21.96 7.55
N THR A 100 10.24 -20.73 7.71
CA THR A 100 9.17 -20.19 6.88
C THR A 100 9.59 -20.04 5.42
N GLU A 101 10.83 -19.65 5.17
CA GLU A 101 11.40 -19.51 3.83
C GLU A 101 11.61 -20.87 3.15
N VAL A 102 12.10 -21.88 3.88
CA VAL A 102 12.18 -23.26 3.40
C VAL A 102 10.79 -23.77 3.00
N ASP A 103 9.79 -23.64 3.87
CA ASP A 103 8.41 -24.05 3.59
C ASP A 103 7.79 -23.31 2.40
N ALA A 104 8.12 -22.02 2.22
CA ALA A 104 7.64 -21.23 1.09
C ALA A 104 8.29 -21.72 -0.21
N GLU A 105 9.61 -21.93 -0.22
CA GLU A 105 10.36 -22.39 -1.39
C GLU A 105 9.90 -23.79 -1.82
N GLU A 106 9.70 -24.74 -0.89
CA GLU A 106 9.17 -26.07 -1.21
C GLU A 106 7.80 -25.99 -1.89
N LYS A 107 6.92 -25.11 -1.43
CA LYS A 107 5.61 -24.87 -2.07
C LYS A 107 5.79 -24.28 -3.47
N TYR A 108 6.69 -23.32 -3.67
CA TYR A 108 6.95 -22.69 -4.97
C TYR A 108 7.62 -23.64 -5.97
N GLN A 109 8.58 -24.46 -5.54
CA GLN A 109 9.26 -25.46 -6.37
C GLN A 109 8.28 -26.54 -6.87
N ASN A 110 7.35 -26.96 -6.00
CA ASN A 110 6.27 -27.86 -6.41
C ASN A 110 5.36 -27.26 -7.49
N LEU A 111 5.22 -25.93 -7.54
CA LEU A 111 4.45 -25.20 -8.55
C LEU A 111 5.24 -24.90 -9.83
N ARG A 112 6.55 -24.68 -9.76
CA ARG A 112 7.42 -24.23 -10.88
C ARG A 112 8.16 -25.35 -11.62
N ARG A 113 7.73 -26.60 -11.52
CA ARG A 113 8.35 -27.79 -12.13
C ARG A 113 8.52 -27.77 -13.68
N LYS A 114 8.39 -26.62 -14.36
CA LYS A 114 8.48 -26.46 -15.82
C LYS A 114 9.37 -25.33 -16.37
N GLU A 115 10.00 -24.44 -15.60
CA GLU A 115 10.88 -23.42 -16.22
C GLU A 115 12.21 -23.21 -15.49
N HIS A 116 13.24 -23.00 -16.30
CA HIS A 116 14.66 -23.10 -15.99
C HIS A 116 15.14 -22.13 -14.90
N GLY A 117 16.01 -22.65 -14.03
CA GLY A 117 17.03 -21.89 -13.29
C GLY A 117 16.66 -21.54 -11.85
N ASN A 118 17.19 -22.31 -10.89
CA ASN A 118 17.28 -21.89 -9.49
C ASN A 118 17.91 -20.50 -9.41
N HIS A 119 17.15 -19.52 -8.95
CA HIS A 119 17.69 -18.23 -8.53
C HIS A 119 17.75 -18.24 -7.01
N LEU A 120 18.85 -18.82 -6.53
CA LEU A 120 19.33 -18.85 -5.16
C LEU A 120 19.18 -17.51 -4.45
N LYS A 121 18.20 -17.40 -3.56
CA LYS A 121 18.05 -16.21 -2.73
C LYS A 121 18.83 -16.38 -1.43
N LYS A 122 20.14 -16.12 -1.48
CA LYS A 122 20.89 -15.74 -0.27
C LYS A 122 20.36 -14.40 0.21
N GLY A 123 20.21 -14.25 1.52
CA GLY A 123 19.75 -13.01 2.12
C GLY A 123 20.27 -12.84 3.53
N SER A 124 20.05 -11.63 4.06
CA SER A 124 20.27 -11.34 5.47
C SER A 124 18.94 -11.06 6.15
N PHE A 125 18.79 -11.56 7.36
CA PHE A 125 17.77 -11.10 8.29
C PHE A 125 18.39 -10.12 9.26
N VAL A 126 17.93 -8.88 9.20
CA VAL A 126 18.36 -7.77 10.04
C VAL A 126 17.26 -7.49 11.04
N GLN A 127 17.62 -7.34 12.30
CA GLN A 127 16.69 -6.96 13.37
C GLN A 127 17.23 -5.74 14.08
N ILE A 128 16.39 -4.73 14.27
CA ILE A 128 16.76 -3.47 14.91
C ILE A 128 15.74 -3.16 16.01
N LEU A 129 16.22 -2.81 17.19
CA LEU A 129 15.42 -2.27 18.29
C LEU A 129 15.88 -0.84 18.54
N TYR A 130 14.96 0.12 18.49
CA TYR A 130 15.29 1.55 18.62
C TYR A 130 14.17 2.35 19.30
N ALA A 131 14.51 3.53 19.80
CA ALA A 131 13.53 4.47 20.35
C ALA A 131 12.87 5.27 19.25
N ASP A 132 11.53 5.35 19.27
CA ASP A 132 10.75 6.29 18.48
C ASP A 132 9.92 7.15 19.44
N GLY A 133 10.47 8.32 19.81
CA GLY A 133 9.94 9.14 20.89
C GLY A 133 9.97 8.42 22.24
N ALA A 134 8.79 8.18 22.82
CA ALA A 134 8.63 7.45 24.09
C ALA A 134 8.42 5.94 23.89
N ASP A 135 8.17 5.50 22.66
CA ASP A 135 7.88 4.12 22.34
C ASP A 135 9.15 3.39 21.87
N ILE A 136 9.13 2.06 21.99
CA ILE A 136 10.17 1.18 21.50
C ILE A 136 9.70 0.60 20.18
N THR A 137 10.53 0.64 19.14
CA THR A 137 10.21 0.05 17.85
C THR A 137 11.12 -1.13 17.57
N TYR A 138 10.50 -2.27 17.24
CA TYR A 138 11.16 -3.42 16.63
C TYR A 138 10.99 -3.36 15.12
N LEU A 139 12.08 -3.54 14.37
CA LEU A 139 12.10 -3.61 12.93
C LEU A 139 12.85 -4.86 12.47
N GLY A 140 12.11 -5.83 11.93
CA GLY A 140 12.68 -7.04 11.33
C GLY A 140 12.66 -6.94 9.80
N ILE A 141 13.80 -7.12 9.16
CA ILE A 141 14.00 -6.87 7.72
C ILE A 141 14.70 -8.07 7.09
N LYS A 142 14.06 -8.71 6.11
CA LYS A 142 14.73 -9.63 5.20
C LYS A 142 15.21 -8.85 4.00
N VAL A 143 16.52 -8.83 3.76
CA VAL A 143 17.15 -8.21 2.59
C VAL A 143 17.71 -9.30 1.68
N GLU A 144 17.39 -9.25 0.38
CA GLU A 144 17.99 -10.12 -0.62
C GLU A 144 19.43 -9.68 -0.92
N HIS A 145 20.35 -10.63 -1.08
CA HIS A 145 21.71 -10.30 -1.48
C HIS A 145 21.80 -10.08 -2.99
N GLU A 146 22.68 -9.18 -3.39
CA GLU A 146 23.03 -8.92 -4.77
C GLU A 146 24.31 -9.65 -5.15
N ARG A 147 24.35 -10.18 -6.39
CA ARG A 147 25.54 -10.83 -6.95
C ARG A 147 26.30 -9.81 -7.80
N PHE A 148 27.58 -9.63 -7.53
CA PHE A 148 28.46 -8.70 -8.25
C PHE A 148 29.79 -9.37 -8.62
N LEU A 149 30.49 -8.83 -9.62
CA LEU A 149 31.83 -9.26 -10.00
C LEU A 149 32.86 -8.40 -9.26
N ASP A 150 33.65 -9.02 -8.38
CA ASP A 150 34.79 -8.36 -7.72
C ASP A 150 35.88 -8.11 -8.76
N GLU A 151 36.24 -6.84 -9.01
CA GLU A 151 37.24 -6.45 -10.02
C GLU A 151 38.69 -6.73 -9.60
N VAL A 152 38.95 -6.97 -8.30
CA VAL A 152 40.29 -7.29 -7.80
C VAL A 152 40.63 -8.74 -8.12
N ASN A 153 39.66 -9.64 -7.89
CA ASN A 153 39.87 -11.09 -8.02
C ASN A 153 39.15 -11.70 -9.23
N PHE A 154 38.34 -10.91 -9.95
CA PHE A 154 37.43 -11.36 -11.02
C PHE A 154 36.54 -12.55 -10.61
N THR A 155 36.14 -12.59 -9.34
CA THR A 155 35.26 -13.61 -8.78
C THR A 155 33.89 -13.04 -8.50
N PHE A 156 32.84 -13.81 -8.77
CA PHE A 156 31.49 -13.43 -8.33
C PHE A 156 31.38 -13.50 -6.81
N ARG A 157 30.96 -12.40 -6.20
CA ARG A 157 30.61 -12.32 -4.79
C ARG A 157 29.12 -12.06 -4.62
N THR A 158 28.62 -12.29 -3.42
CA THR A 158 27.22 -12.06 -3.04
C THR A 158 27.22 -11.34 -1.70
N GLY A 159 26.45 -10.27 -1.58
CA GLY A 159 26.41 -9.46 -0.36
C GLY A 159 25.23 -8.49 -0.31
N LEU A 160 25.25 -7.59 0.68
CA LEU A 160 24.23 -6.55 0.83
C LEU A 160 24.42 -5.49 -0.27
N GLY A 161 23.39 -5.26 -1.09
CA GLY A 161 23.38 -4.20 -2.09
C GLY A 161 23.18 -2.83 -1.44
N GLU A 162 23.93 -1.82 -1.90
CA GLU A 162 23.78 -0.45 -1.40
C GLU A 162 22.62 0.29 -2.09
N GLU A 163 22.43 0.07 -3.39
CA GLU A 163 21.37 0.68 -4.19
C GLU A 163 20.27 -0.34 -4.51
N HIS A 164 19.07 0.12 -4.85
CA HIS A 164 17.96 -0.72 -5.33
C HIS A 164 17.60 -1.95 -4.45
N LYS A 165 17.82 -1.84 -3.14
CA LYS A 165 17.63 -2.90 -2.15
C LYS A 165 16.26 -3.57 -2.29
N ILE A 166 16.26 -4.90 -2.45
CA ILE A 166 15.05 -5.72 -2.39
C ILE A 166 14.90 -6.26 -0.98
N TYR A 167 13.82 -5.86 -0.30
CA TYR A 167 13.55 -6.30 1.07
C TYR A 167 12.07 -6.51 1.36
N LYS A 168 11.83 -7.18 2.48
CA LYS A 168 10.56 -7.22 3.21
C LYS A 168 10.81 -6.82 4.64
N ALA A 169 9.96 -5.99 5.22
CA ALA A 169 10.11 -5.52 6.58
C ALA A 169 8.82 -5.64 7.38
N CYS A 170 8.94 -5.80 8.69
CA CYS A 170 7.87 -5.70 9.66
C CYS A 170 8.31 -4.73 10.76
N LYS A 171 7.57 -3.63 10.91
CA LYS A 171 7.77 -2.63 11.95
C LYS A 171 6.69 -2.79 13.01
N VAL A 172 7.09 -2.92 14.27
CA VAL A 172 6.20 -3.02 15.41
C VAL A 172 6.56 -1.95 16.43
N THR A 173 5.60 -1.10 16.74
CA THR A 173 5.70 -0.17 17.87
C THR A 173 5.22 -0.87 19.13
N VAL A 174 6.03 -0.87 20.17
CA VAL A 174 5.72 -1.34 21.52
C VAL A 174 5.69 -0.11 22.42
N LYS A 175 4.54 0.12 23.06
CA LYS A 175 4.37 1.26 23.95
C LYS A 175 5.14 1.06 25.26
N ALA A 176 5.32 2.14 26.01
CA ALA A 176 6.00 2.11 27.31
C ALA A 176 5.37 1.15 28.33
N ASP A 177 4.07 0.85 28.21
CA ASP A 177 3.35 -0.13 29.06
C ASP A 177 3.49 -1.59 28.59
N GLY A 178 4.28 -1.84 27.54
CA GLY A 178 4.49 -3.16 26.94
C GLY A 178 3.38 -3.59 25.98
N THR A 179 2.36 -2.74 25.73
CA THR A 179 1.31 -3.05 24.76
C THR A 179 1.80 -2.88 23.33
N ILE A 180 1.32 -3.74 22.44
CA ILE A 180 1.58 -3.61 21.01
C ILE A 180 0.74 -2.46 20.45
N GLY A 181 1.42 -1.45 19.90
CA GLY A 181 0.83 -0.31 19.23
C GLY A 181 0.57 -0.60 17.76
N SER A 182 1.38 -0.02 16.88
CA SER A 182 1.23 -0.19 15.43
C SER A 182 2.02 -1.38 14.89
N VAL A 183 1.46 -2.11 13.93
CA VAL A 183 2.16 -3.14 13.16
C VAL A 183 2.03 -2.83 11.67
N LEU A 184 3.16 -2.57 11.02
CA LEU A 184 3.23 -2.22 9.60
C LEU A 184 4.14 -3.21 8.87
N VAL A 185 3.68 -3.69 7.72
CA VAL A 185 4.47 -4.57 6.86
C VAL A 185 4.79 -3.85 5.55
N PHE A 186 6.04 -3.94 5.14
CA PHE A 186 6.57 -3.36 3.92
C PHE A 186 7.10 -4.48 3.02
N ASP A 187 6.89 -4.33 1.72
CA ASP A 187 7.47 -5.20 0.70
C ASP A 187 7.91 -4.30 -0.47
N THR A 188 9.11 -4.56 -0.98
CA THR A 188 9.61 -3.91 -2.20
C THR A 188 8.81 -4.35 -3.42
N ASN A 189 8.21 -5.54 -3.39
CA ASN A 189 7.25 -6.00 -4.39
C ASN A 189 5.87 -5.34 -4.20
N ALA A 190 5.09 -5.27 -5.29
CA ALA A 190 3.78 -4.58 -5.31
C ALA A 190 2.73 -5.12 -4.33
N THR A 191 2.89 -6.36 -3.83
CA THR A 191 1.99 -6.95 -2.83
C THR A 191 2.80 -7.74 -1.81
N PRO A 192 2.64 -7.45 -0.50
CA PRO A 192 3.30 -8.24 0.54
C PRO A 192 2.95 -9.71 0.42
N ALA A 193 3.98 -10.56 0.33
CA ALA A 193 3.78 -12.00 0.21
C ALA A 193 3.00 -12.55 1.43
N VAL A 194 1.99 -13.40 1.20
CA VAL A 194 1.11 -13.92 2.27
C VAL A 194 1.91 -14.67 3.34
N TYR A 195 2.93 -15.44 2.94
CA TYR A 195 3.77 -16.15 3.89
C TYR A 195 4.51 -15.19 4.83
N TRP A 196 4.90 -14.00 4.35
CA TRP A 196 5.66 -13.03 5.13
C TRP A 196 4.84 -12.51 6.32
N TRP A 197 3.67 -11.92 6.08
CA TRP A 197 2.88 -11.40 7.20
C TRP A 197 2.15 -12.51 7.98
N LYS A 198 1.67 -13.56 7.30
CA LYS A 198 0.82 -14.58 7.95
C LYS A 198 1.63 -15.66 8.66
N GLN A 199 2.67 -16.20 8.01
CA GLN A 199 3.43 -17.33 8.55
C GLN A 199 4.61 -16.82 9.37
N MET A 200 5.43 -15.91 8.85
CA MET A 200 6.58 -15.40 9.61
C MET A 200 6.13 -14.55 10.81
N TRP A 201 5.27 -13.56 10.60
CA TRP A 201 4.89 -12.60 11.66
C TRP A 201 3.58 -12.91 12.39
N GLU A 202 2.84 -13.96 12.00
CA GLU A 202 1.60 -14.35 12.68
C GLU A 202 0.58 -13.20 12.77
N LEU A 203 0.46 -12.47 11.67
CA LEU A 203 -0.39 -11.28 11.57
C LEU A 203 -1.69 -11.58 10.81
N SER A 204 -2.65 -10.70 11.01
CA SER A 204 -3.83 -10.54 10.14
C SER A 204 -3.97 -9.06 9.73
N PRO A 205 -4.46 -8.77 8.52
CA PRO A 205 -4.75 -7.39 8.13
C PRO A 205 -5.71 -6.74 9.12
N LEU A 206 -5.37 -5.54 9.61
CA LEU A 206 -6.24 -4.77 10.50
C LEU A 206 -7.53 -4.34 9.77
N ARG A 207 -7.41 -4.11 8.46
CA ARG A 207 -8.50 -3.69 7.59
C ARG A 207 -8.62 -4.64 6.41
N SER A 208 -9.85 -4.94 6.04
CA SER A 208 -10.14 -5.72 4.85
C SER A 208 -9.94 -4.87 3.59
N ASP A 209 -9.66 -5.55 2.48
CA ASP A 209 -9.56 -4.93 1.16
C ASP A 209 -10.86 -4.20 0.77
N ALA A 210 -12.02 -4.76 1.13
CA ALA A 210 -13.33 -4.13 0.91
C ALA A 210 -13.47 -2.81 1.69
N PHE A 211 -13.08 -2.81 2.98
CA PHE A 211 -13.10 -1.60 3.80
C PHE A 211 -12.19 -0.51 3.24
N ASN A 212 -10.95 -0.87 2.87
CA ASN A 212 -10.00 0.06 2.28
C ASN A 212 -10.52 0.62 0.94
N THR A 213 -11.09 -0.23 0.08
CA THR A 213 -11.69 0.17 -1.21
C THR A 213 -12.78 1.21 -1.01
N GLU A 214 -13.78 0.91 -0.18
CA GLU A 214 -14.93 1.77 0.04
C GLU A 214 -14.50 3.12 0.63
N ARG A 215 -13.60 3.10 1.62
CA ARG A 215 -13.16 4.28 2.35
C ARG A 215 -12.27 5.19 1.51
N ALA A 216 -11.32 4.60 0.78
CA ALA A 216 -10.42 5.33 -0.11
C ALA A 216 -11.19 6.00 -1.25
N ILE A 217 -12.08 5.27 -1.95
CA ILE A 217 -12.78 5.84 -3.10
C ILE A 217 -13.76 6.96 -2.69
N LYS A 218 -14.47 6.80 -1.58
CA LYS A 218 -15.32 7.86 -1.02
C LYS A 218 -14.50 9.10 -0.67
N ALA A 219 -13.31 8.93 -0.09
CA ALA A 219 -12.41 10.01 0.25
C ALA A 219 -11.89 10.76 -0.98
N VAL A 220 -11.44 10.04 -2.01
CA VAL A 220 -10.95 10.63 -3.27
C VAL A 220 -12.07 11.40 -3.96
N VAL A 221 -13.24 10.78 -4.21
CA VAL A 221 -14.35 11.45 -4.90
C VAL A 221 -14.82 12.70 -4.14
N LYS A 222 -14.82 12.66 -2.80
CA LYS A 222 -15.10 13.84 -1.97
C LYS A 222 -14.06 14.94 -2.16
N ALA A 223 -12.77 14.59 -2.27
CA ALA A 223 -11.70 15.54 -2.52
C ALA A 223 -11.82 16.22 -3.89
N LEU A 224 -12.41 15.55 -4.89
CA LEU A 224 -12.65 16.10 -6.23
C LEU A 224 -13.84 17.07 -6.32
N ALA A 225 -14.74 17.11 -5.33
CA ALA A 225 -15.96 17.92 -5.38
C ALA A 225 -15.73 19.42 -5.72
N PRO A 226 -14.67 20.10 -5.23
CA PRO A 226 -14.39 21.50 -5.59
C PRO A 226 -14.09 21.70 -7.08
N ILE A 227 -13.55 20.68 -7.77
CA ILE A 227 -13.19 20.75 -9.20
C ILE A 227 -14.44 20.94 -10.05
N LYS A 228 -15.59 20.38 -9.65
CA LYS A 228 -16.84 20.48 -10.40
C LYS A 228 -17.25 21.92 -10.71
N LYS A 229 -16.92 22.87 -9.84
CA LYS A 229 -17.19 24.31 -10.04
C LYS A 229 -16.15 24.99 -10.93
N LEU A 230 -14.93 24.48 -10.98
CA LEU A 230 -13.83 25.02 -11.78
C LEU A 230 -13.90 24.50 -13.22
N SER A 231 -14.15 23.20 -13.38
CA SER A 231 -14.31 22.51 -14.65
C SER A 231 -15.13 21.23 -14.44
N SER A 232 -16.36 21.23 -14.93
CA SER A 232 -17.25 20.06 -14.87
C SER A 232 -16.69 18.90 -15.71
N SER A 233 -16.01 19.20 -16.81
CA SER A 233 -15.42 18.22 -17.71
C SER A 233 -14.25 17.49 -17.05
N ASP A 234 -13.29 18.23 -16.47
CA ASP A 234 -12.15 17.64 -15.75
C ASP A 234 -12.62 16.83 -14.54
N TYR A 235 -13.59 17.35 -13.78
CA TYR A 235 -14.20 16.61 -12.67
C TYR A 235 -14.78 15.26 -13.11
N THR A 236 -15.54 15.26 -14.21
CA THR A 236 -16.19 14.05 -14.73
C THR A 236 -15.15 13.02 -15.15
N LEU A 237 -14.12 13.44 -15.87
CA LEU A 237 -13.04 12.55 -16.31
C LEU A 237 -12.29 11.96 -15.11
N LEU A 238 -11.78 12.79 -14.20
CA LEU A 238 -11.01 12.34 -13.03
C LEU A 238 -11.84 11.43 -12.11
N ARG A 239 -13.12 11.75 -11.91
CA ARG A 239 -14.03 10.90 -11.13
C ARG A 239 -14.23 9.54 -11.79
N ASN A 240 -14.47 9.50 -13.09
CA ASN A 240 -14.69 8.25 -13.82
C ASN A 240 -13.43 7.39 -13.85
N THR A 241 -12.26 7.99 -14.07
CA THR A 241 -10.97 7.30 -14.01
C THR A 241 -10.72 6.72 -12.61
N THR A 242 -11.04 7.48 -11.56
CA THR A 242 -11.00 6.99 -10.17
C THR A 242 -11.90 5.77 -9.99
N ILE A 243 -13.16 5.84 -10.42
CA ILE A 243 -14.11 4.73 -10.28
C ILE A 243 -13.62 3.50 -11.06
N ALA A 244 -13.10 3.68 -12.27
CA ALA A 244 -12.56 2.60 -13.08
C ALA A 244 -11.38 1.91 -12.38
N ALA A 245 -10.43 2.69 -11.83
CA ALA A 245 -9.28 2.14 -11.11
C ALA A 245 -9.67 1.29 -9.90
N PHE A 246 -10.68 1.71 -9.14
CA PHE A 246 -11.17 0.97 -7.97
C PHE A 246 -12.09 -0.22 -8.30
N LYS A 247 -12.55 -0.34 -9.55
CA LYS A 247 -13.27 -1.51 -10.06
C LYS A 247 -12.33 -2.57 -10.67
N GLN A 248 -11.02 -2.34 -10.63
CA GLN A 248 -10.02 -3.35 -11.00
C GLN A 248 -9.71 -4.21 -9.77
N SER A 249 -9.59 -5.53 -9.95
CA SER A 249 -9.20 -6.46 -8.88
C SER A 249 -7.68 -6.68 -8.81
N THR A 250 -6.89 -5.67 -9.19
CA THR A 250 -5.43 -5.72 -9.20
C THR A 250 -4.86 -4.95 -8.01
N PRO A 251 -3.77 -5.41 -7.37
CA PRO A 251 -3.14 -4.69 -6.26
C PRO A 251 -2.90 -3.22 -6.58
N MET A 252 -3.30 -2.35 -5.65
CA MET A 252 -3.21 -0.90 -5.78
C MET A 252 -2.28 -0.35 -4.71
N ARG A 253 -1.23 0.35 -5.15
CA ARG A 253 -0.45 1.29 -4.34
C ARG A 253 -1.07 2.66 -4.52
N PHE A 254 -1.61 3.21 -3.44
CA PHE A 254 -2.44 4.41 -3.52
C PHE A 254 -1.64 5.64 -4.00
N ASP A 255 -0.37 5.77 -3.60
CA ASP A 255 0.48 6.87 -4.07
C ASP A 255 0.79 6.77 -5.58
N ASP A 256 1.03 5.56 -6.10
CA ASP A 256 1.22 5.32 -7.54
C ASP A 256 -0.07 5.66 -8.32
N PHE A 257 -1.23 5.30 -7.76
CA PHE A 257 -2.53 5.69 -8.30
C PHE A 257 -2.69 7.22 -8.33
N VAL A 258 -2.33 7.92 -7.26
CA VAL A 258 -2.41 9.38 -7.20
C VAL A 258 -1.50 10.01 -8.24
N THR A 259 -0.27 9.53 -8.36
CA THR A 259 0.71 10.03 -9.32
C THR A 259 0.23 9.86 -10.76
N ARG A 260 -0.20 8.64 -11.11
CA ARG A 260 -0.66 8.31 -12.48
C ARG A 260 -1.96 9.01 -12.86
N THR A 261 -2.88 9.20 -11.92
CA THR A 261 -4.25 9.70 -12.23
C THR A 261 -4.38 11.21 -12.08
N PHE A 262 -3.64 11.82 -11.15
CA PHE A 262 -3.79 13.24 -10.82
C PHE A 262 -2.50 14.03 -11.04
N ALA A 263 -1.35 13.57 -10.54
CA ALA A 263 -0.13 14.37 -10.64
C ALA A 263 0.32 14.57 -12.09
N ASN A 264 0.16 13.55 -12.93
CA ASN A 264 0.52 13.57 -14.35
C ASN A 264 -0.67 13.96 -15.26
N TYR A 265 -1.79 14.41 -14.69
CA TYR A 265 -2.95 14.81 -15.47
C TYR A 265 -2.73 16.20 -16.08
N GLU A 266 -3.04 16.37 -17.37
CA GLU A 266 -3.06 17.67 -18.04
C GLU A 266 -4.49 18.23 -18.05
N PRO A 267 -4.79 19.28 -17.27
CA PRO A 267 -6.15 19.83 -17.22
C PRO A 267 -6.56 20.48 -18.53
N LEU A 268 -7.84 20.31 -18.87
CA LEU A 268 -8.44 20.94 -20.05
C LEU A 268 -8.56 22.47 -19.88
N HIS A 269 -8.62 22.95 -18.63
CA HIS A 269 -8.85 24.36 -18.29
C HIS A 269 -7.79 24.85 -17.29
N GLU A 270 -7.27 26.06 -17.51
CA GLU A 270 -6.19 26.66 -16.72
C GLU A 270 -6.44 26.70 -15.20
N PRO A 271 -7.66 27.03 -14.69
CA PRO A 271 -7.89 27.13 -13.25
C PRO A 271 -7.65 25.85 -12.45
N LEU A 272 -7.75 24.68 -13.10
CA LEU A 272 -7.42 23.41 -12.44
C LEU A 272 -5.91 23.15 -12.42
N ARG A 273 -5.16 23.65 -13.42
CA ARG A 273 -3.69 23.48 -13.49
C ARG A 273 -3.01 24.08 -12.27
N GLU A 274 -3.44 25.26 -11.82
CA GLU A 274 -2.92 25.91 -10.62
C GLU A 274 -3.23 25.15 -9.33
N LYS A 275 -4.37 24.44 -9.27
CA LYS A 275 -4.82 23.72 -8.06
C LYS A 275 -4.39 22.26 -8.01
N LEU A 276 -3.90 21.71 -9.11
CA LEU A 276 -3.52 20.30 -9.21
C LEU A 276 -2.42 19.88 -8.22
N PRO A 277 -1.38 20.70 -7.96
CA PRO A 277 -0.37 20.37 -6.95
C PRO A 277 -0.96 20.29 -5.54
N GLU A 278 -1.82 21.25 -5.15
CA GLU A 278 -2.50 21.25 -3.84
C GLU A 278 -3.40 20.03 -3.69
N LEU A 279 -4.18 19.71 -4.73
CA LEU A 279 -5.03 18.52 -4.76
C LEU A 279 -4.20 17.25 -4.59
N THR A 280 -3.07 17.14 -5.29
CA THR A 280 -2.18 15.96 -5.24
C THR A 280 -1.66 15.74 -3.82
N THR A 281 -1.15 16.79 -3.17
CA THR A 281 -0.71 16.73 -1.77
C THR A 281 -1.83 16.29 -0.84
N LYS A 282 -3.04 16.86 -1.02
CA LYS A 282 -4.22 16.49 -0.24
C LYS A 282 -4.63 15.03 -0.46
N LEU A 283 -4.56 14.53 -1.69
CA LEU A 283 -4.87 13.15 -2.03
C LEU A 283 -3.88 12.20 -1.36
N ARG A 284 -2.57 12.48 -1.43
CA ARG A 284 -1.52 11.65 -0.79
C ARG A 284 -1.68 11.53 0.73
N ALA A 285 -2.25 12.54 1.39
CA ALA A 285 -2.53 12.52 2.82
C ALA A 285 -3.82 11.77 3.20
N LEU A 286 -4.62 11.29 2.24
CA LEU A 286 -5.89 10.62 2.52
C LEU A 286 -5.77 9.30 3.31
N PRO A 287 -4.80 8.40 3.06
CA PRO A 287 -4.68 7.16 3.83
C PRO A 287 -4.60 7.42 5.33
N GLU A 288 -3.77 8.38 5.73
CA GLU A 288 -3.61 8.79 7.12
C GLU A 288 -4.85 9.53 7.64
N THR A 289 -5.25 10.62 6.97
CA THR A 289 -6.34 11.51 7.45
C THR A 289 -7.74 10.88 7.36
N LYS A 290 -7.88 9.78 6.62
CA LYS A 290 -9.12 9.04 6.50
C LYS A 290 -9.02 7.64 7.06
N GLY A 291 -7.86 7.11 7.41
CA GLY A 291 -7.73 5.82 8.08
C GLY A 291 -8.05 4.63 7.18
N PHE A 292 -7.38 4.54 6.03
CA PHE A 292 -7.34 3.36 5.17
C PHE A 292 -5.88 3.06 4.78
N ASP A 293 -5.61 1.85 4.32
CA ASP A 293 -4.24 1.42 4.01
C ASP A 293 -3.74 2.00 2.68
N GLY A 294 -2.44 2.28 2.58
CA GLY A 294 -1.82 2.76 1.34
C GLY A 294 -1.72 1.67 0.26
N ASP A 295 -1.69 0.39 0.70
CA ASP A 295 -1.57 -0.78 -0.17
C ASP A 295 -2.72 -1.77 0.11
N PHE A 296 -3.53 -2.05 -0.92
CA PHE A 296 -4.64 -3.01 -0.85
C PHE A 296 -5.04 -3.48 -2.25
N THR A 297 -5.79 -4.57 -2.34
CA THR A 297 -6.42 -4.98 -3.61
C THR A 297 -7.83 -4.40 -3.66
N PRO A 298 -8.19 -3.56 -4.64
CA PRO A 298 -9.54 -3.03 -4.69
C PRO A 298 -10.57 -4.15 -4.89
N VAL A 299 -11.71 -4.02 -4.22
CA VAL A 299 -12.83 -4.96 -4.26
C VAL A 299 -13.97 -4.31 -5.03
N PRO A 300 -14.24 -4.70 -6.30
CA PRO A 300 -15.21 -3.99 -7.13
C PRO A 300 -16.61 -3.90 -6.53
N SER A 301 -17.04 -4.92 -5.78
CA SER A 301 -18.34 -4.94 -5.08
C SER A 301 -18.41 -3.99 -3.87
N ALA A 302 -17.28 -3.49 -3.37
CA ALA A 302 -17.22 -2.50 -2.29
C ALA A 302 -17.21 -1.05 -2.83
N VAL A 303 -17.22 -0.85 -4.15
CA VAL A 303 -17.29 0.48 -4.76
C VAL A 303 -18.75 0.99 -4.74
N PRO A 304 -19.06 2.05 -3.98
CA PRO A 304 -20.44 2.50 -3.74
C PRO A 304 -21.02 3.32 -4.90
N PHE A 305 -20.42 3.24 -6.10
CA PHE A 305 -20.84 3.98 -7.29
C PHE A 305 -21.21 2.98 -8.39
N HIS A 306 -22.44 2.47 -8.31
CA HIS A 306 -23.00 1.61 -9.32
C HIS A 306 -23.55 2.44 -10.48
N ARG A 307 -23.66 1.84 -11.66
CA ARG A 307 -24.49 2.40 -12.72
C ARG A 307 -25.87 1.80 -12.56
N VAL A 308 -26.88 2.65 -12.41
CA VAL A 308 -28.27 2.25 -12.58
C VAL A 308 -28.53 2.18 -14.07
N LYS A 309 -29.09 1.06 -14.51
CA LYS A 309 -29.62 0.86 -15.86
C LYS A 309 -31.14 0.83 -15.75
N VAL A 310 -31.80 1.63 -16.56
CA VAL A 310 -33.26 1.63 -16.68
C VAL A 310 -33.59 1.32 -18.12
N ASP A 311 -34.24 0.18 -18.33
CA ASP A 311 -34.87 -0.16 -19.60
C ASP A 311 -36.08 0.76 -19.80
N VAL A 312 -36.09 1.53 -20.89
CA VAL A 312 -37.19 2.44 -21.24
C VAL A 312 -38.06 1.87 -22.36
N GLY A 313 -37.80 0.64 -22.79
CA GLY A 313 -38.55 -0.11 -23.80
C GLY A 313 -38.00 0.04 -25.23
N ASN A 314 -38.45 -0.85 -26.11
CA ASN A 314 -38.13 -0.85 -27.55
C ASN A 314 -36.63 -0.83 -27.89
N GLY A 315 -35.81 -1.51 -27.07
CA GLY A 315 -34.36 -1.58 -27.28
C GLY A 315 -33.60 -0.33 -26.86
N VAL A 316 -34.22 0.58 -26.11
CA VAL A 316 -33.58 1.78 -25.56
C VAL A 316 -33.35 1.59 -24.06
N GLU A 317 -32.12 1.81 -23.61
CA GLU A 317 -31.71 1.78 -22.20
C GLU A 317 -31.09 3.13 -21.84
N ILE A 318 -31.42 3.66 -20.66
CA ILE A 318 -30.65 4.76 -20.05
C ILE A 318 -29.76 4.20 -18.94
N SER A 319 -28.54 4.73 -18.83
CA SER A 319 -27.66 4.40 -17.71
C SER A 319 -27.11 5.67 -17.05
N TYR A 320 -27.12 5.69 -15.73
CA TYR A 320 -26.64 6.82 -14.94
C TYR A 320 -25.97 6.33 -13.66
N ASP A 321 -25.13 7.16 -13.05
CA ASP A 321 -24.48 6.80 -11.79
C ASP A 321 -25.48 6.83 -10.63
N GLU A 322 -25.51 5.75 -9.85
CA GLU A 322 -26.25 5.63 -8.60
C GLU A 322 -25.83 6.74 -7.63
N GLY A 323 -26.80 7.42 -7.03
CA GLY A 323 -26.55 8.55 -6.13
C GLY A 323 -26.18 9.87 -6.83
N MET A 324 -26.43 10.01 -8.15
CA MET A 324 -26.26 11.29 -8.85
C MET A 324 -27.07 12.41 -8.19
N SER A 325 -26.38 13.46 -7.73
CA SER A 325 -27.00 14.65 -7.16
C SER A 325 -27.87 15.37 -8.19
N GLY A 326 -29.11 15.72 -7.84
CA GLY A 326 -30.03 16.40 -8.75
C GLY A 326 -30.54 15.52 -9.89
N LEU A 327 -30.68 14.21 -9.67
CA LEU A 327 -31.24 13.30 -10.68
C LEU A 327 -32.60 13.80 -11.19
N SER A 328 -33.48 14.23 -10.29
CA SER A 328 -34.83 14.73 -10.63
C SER A 328 -34.83 16.02 -11.45
N SER A 329 -33.74 16.81 -11.43
CA SER A 329 -33.61 18.00 -12.27
C SER A 329 -32.98 17.69 -13.64
N LYS A 330 -32.57 16.44 -13.89
CA LYS A 330 -31.90 16.01 -15.13
C LYS A 330 -32.69 14.97 -15.90
N ILE A 331 -33.36 14.07 -15.17
CA ILE A 331 -34.17 12.99 -15.72
C ILE A 331 -35.49 12.98 -14.94
N TRP A 332 -36.60 13.16 -15.64
CA TRP A 332 -37.93 13.15 -15.04
C TRP A 332 -38.96 12.56 -15.98
N ALA A 333 -40.03 12.00 -15.42
CA ALA A 333 -41.18 11.59 -16.20
C ALA A 333 -42.08 12.80 -16.50
N SER A 334 -42.66 12.83 -17.68
CA SER A 334 -43.71 13.76 -18.06
C SER A 334 -44.78 13.04 -18.90
N ARG A 335 -45.81 13.77 -19.34
CA ARG A 335 -46.85 13.27 -20.23
C ARG A 335 -46.98 14.18 -21.44
N MET A 336 -47.07 13.57 -22.62
CA MET A 336 -47.54 14.25 -23.82
C MET A 336 -49.01 14.68 -23.62
N ARG A 337 -49.51 15.60 -24.47
CA ARG A 337 -50.91 16.06 -24.43
C ARG A 337 -51.94 14.92 -24.54
N ASP A 338 -51.62 13.89 -25.30
CA ASP A 338 -52.46 12.69 -25.47
C ASP A 338 -52.42 11.71 -24.28
N GLY A 339 -51.72 12.08 -23.20
CA GLY A 339 -51.59 11.28 -21.99
C GLY A 339 -50.47 10.24 -22.02
N ARG A 340 -49.77 10.05 -23.15
CA ARG A 340 -48.65 9.09 -23.24
C ARG A 340 -47.51 9.50 -22.28
N PRO A 341 -47.04 8.59 -21.42
CA PRO A 341 -45.90 8.87 -20.55
C PRO A 341 -44.61 8.94 -21.37
N VAL A 342 -43.77 9.91 -21.05
CA VAL A 342 -42.45 10.08 -21.66
C VAL A 342 -41.40 10.30 -20.58
N LEU A 343 -40.17 9.88 -20.86
CA LEU A 343 -39.01 10.20 -20.03
C LEU A 343 -38.24 11.34 -20.68
N VAL A 344 -38.06 12.43 -19.95
CA VAL A 344 -37.34 13.62 -20.42
C VAL A 344 -35.93 13.61 -19.83
N LEU A 345 -34.94 13.86 -20.68
CA LEU A 345 -33.55 14.06 -20.28
C LEU A 345 -33.11 15.48 -20.65
N ASP A 346 -32.69 16.27 -19.66
CA ASP A 346 -32.06 17.57 -19.90
C ASP A 346 -30.64 17.36 -20.43
N ALA A 347 -30.48 17.53 -21.74
CA ALA A 347 -29.27 17.16 -22.46
C ALA A 347 -28.92 18.20 -23.55
N PRO A 348 -28.54 19.45 -23.18
CA PRO A 348 -28.37 20.57 -24.13
C PRO A 348 -27.37 20.29 -25.26
N ASP A 349 -26.36 19.47 -24.99
CA ASP A 349 -25.35 19.09 -26.00
C ASP A 349 -25.79 17.91 -26.86
N ALA A 350 -26.47 16.93 -26.27
CA ALA A 350 -26.87 15.71 -26.98
C ALA A 350 -28.17 15.88 -27.77
N ALA A 351 -29.08 16.74 -27.32
CA ALA A 351 -30.37 17.00 -27.96
C ALA A 351 -30.22 17.41 -29.43
N LYS A 352 -29.14 18.14 -29.77
CA LYS A 352 -28.80 18.56 -31.14
C LYS A 352 -28.60 17.40 -32.13
N LYS A 353 -28.40 16.17 -31.64
CA LYS A 353 -28.22 14.96 -32.45
C LYS A 353 -29.53 14.24 -32.75
N PHE A 354 -30.65 14.69 -32.20
CA PHE A 354 -31.95 14.07 -32.34
C PHE A 354 -32.93 15.06 -32.99
N PRO A 355 -33.91 14.56 -33.76
CA PRO A 355 -34.96 15.42 -34.29
C PRO A 355 -35.74 16.05 -33.14
N GLU A 356 -35.91 17.37 -33.20
CA GLU A 356 -36.74 18.10 -32.25
C GLU A 356 -38.21 17.79 -32.54
N LYS A 357 -38.92 17.34 -31.52
CA LYS A 357 -40.36 17.11 -31.59
C LYS A 357 -41.03 18.08 -30.64
N LEU A 358 -41.73 19.06 -31.20
CA LEU A 358 -42.47 20.03 -30.41
C LEU A 358 -43.59 19.31 -29.67
N TRP A 359 -43.89 19.77 -28.45
CA TRP A 359 -44.98 19.24 -27.63
C TRP A 359 -46.38 19.52 -28.25
N ASP A 360 -46.41 20.16 -29.41
CA ASP A 360 -47.59 20.67 -30.11
C ASP A 360 -47.98 19.89 -31.38
N GLU A 361 -47.22 18.88 -31.82
CA GLU A 361 -47.60 18.14 -33.03
C GLU A 361 -48.48 16.92 -32.69
N ALA A 362 -49.80 17.12 -32.88
CA ALA A 362 -50.81 16.09 -32.98
C ALA A 362 -50.67 15.27 -34.27
#